data_AF-A0A519EWX3-F1
#
_entry.id   AF-A0A519EWX3-F1
#
_cell.length_a   1.000
_cell.length_b   1.000
_cell.length_c   1.000
_cell.angle_alpha   90.00
_cell.angle_beta   90.00
_cell.angle_gamma   90.00
#
_symmetry.space_group_name_H-M   'P 1'
#
loop_
_entity.id
_entity.type
_entity.pdbx_description
1 polymer ?
#
loop_
_entity_poly.entity_id
_entity_poly.type
_entity_poly.pdbx_seq_one_letter_code
_entity_poly.pdbx_strand_id
1 'polypeptide(L)' 'MVVYRWWLEEYRVSLFAQQLGTKVPISDKRLNKQWTQVEG' A
#
# COMPACT_ATOMS: atom_id res chain seq x y z
N MET A 1 -12.72 3.57 2.25
CA MET A 1 -11.58 4.06 3.07
C MET A 1 -10.71 2.95 3.69
N VAL A 2 -11.25 1.83 4.18
CA VAL A 2 -10.46 0.75 4.84
C VAL A 2 -9.37 0.13 3.95
N VAL A 3 -9.61 0.00 2.65
CA VAL A 3 -8.64 -0.60 1.70
C VAL A 3 -7.37 0.24 1.56
N TYR A 4 -7.49 1.57 1.55
CA TYR A 4 -6.33 2.47 1.42
C TYR A 4 -5.42 2.36 2.66
N ARG A 5 -6.01 2.26 3.85
CA ARG A 5 -5.27 2.04 5.11
C ARG A 5 -4.47 0.73 5.06
N TRP A 6 -5.11 -0.35 4.61
CA TRP A 6 -4.47 -1.65 4.44
C TRP A 6 -3.30 -1.61 3.44
N TRP A 7 -3.47 -0.92 2.31
CA TRP A 7 -2.41 -0.76 1.32
C TRP A 7 -1.23 0.05 1.84
N LEU A 8 -1.48 1.07 2.67
CA LEU A 8 -0.46 1.88 3.33
C LEU A 8 0.35 1.08 4.37
N GLU A 9 -0.28 0.12 5.03
CA GLU A 9 0.39 -0.78 5.97
C GLU A 9 1.25 -1.81 5.24
N GLU A 10 0.72 -2.45 4.19
CA GLU A 10 1.49 -3.35 3.31
C GLU A 10 2.67 -2.64 2.62
N TYR A 11 2.51 -1.37 2.21
CA TYR A 11 3.61 -0.59 1.66
C TYR A 11 4.73 -0.34 2.68
N ARG A 12 4.38 -0.05 3.94
CA ARG A 12 5.35 0.12 5.03
C ARG A 12 6.07 -1.17 5.37
N VAL A 13 5.38 -2.32 5.39
CA VAL A 13 6.02 -3.63 5.58
C VAL A 13 7.00 -3.92 4.44
N SER A 14 6.64 -3.60 3.19
CA SER A 14 7.55 -3.75 2.04
C SER A 14 8.81 -2.87 2.15
N LEU A 15 8.70 -1.67 2.74
CA LEU A 15 9.83 -0.74 2.90
C LEU A 15 10.73 -1.09 4.09
N PHE A 16 10.16 -1.49 5.22
CA PHE A 16 10.88 -1.58 6.50
C PHE A 16 11.03 -3.01 7.04
N ALA A 17 10.24 -3.96 6.56
CA ALA A 17 10.20 -5.33 7.07
C ALA A 17 10.24 -6.36 5.92
N GLN A 18 11.21 -6.20 5.02
CA GLN A 18 11.38 -7.06 3.83
C GLN A 18 11.51 -8.56 4.17
N GLN A 19 12.11 -8.89 5.32
CA GLN A 19 12.26 -10.29 5.77
C GLN A 19 10.94 -10.92 6.21
N LEU A 20 9.97 -10.12 6.63
CA LEU A 20 8.63 -10.59 7.02
C LEU A 20 7.79 -10.96 5.79
N GLY A 21 8.08 -10.32 4.65
CA GLY A 21 7.32 -10.47 3.41
C GLY A 21 5.97 -9.74 3.45
N THR A 22 5.43 -9.44 2.27
CA THR A 22 4.09 -8.85 2.11
C THR A 22 3.14 -9.80 1.43
N LYS A 23 1.86 -9.74 1.81
CA LYS A 23 0.83 -10.56 1.15
C LYS A 23 0.57 -10.07 -0.26
N VAL A 24 0.71 -8.77 -0.49
CA VAL A 24 0.56 -8.13 -1.79
C VAL A 24 1.68 -7.11 -1.96
N PRO A 25 2.48 -7.16 -3.03
CA PRO A 25 3.49 -6.15 -3.28
C PRO A 25 2.81 -4.84 -3.68
N ILE A 26 2.70 -3.94 -2.71
CA ILE A 26 2.23 -2.56 -2.93
C ILE A 26 3.44 -1.70 -3.25
N SER A 27 3.35 -0.93 -4.34
CA SER A 27 4.32 0.09 -4.69
C SER A 27 3.68 1.48 -4.63
N ASP A 28 4.52 2.50 -4.49
CA ASP A 28 4.11 3.91 -4.45
C ASP A 28 3.20 4.27 -5.64
N LYS A 29 3.52 3.75 -6.83
CA LYS A 29 2.74 3.95 -8.06
C LYS A 29 1.33 3.37 -8.00
N ARG A 30 1.15 2.22 -7.32
CA ARG A 30 -0.19 1.63 -7.10
C ARG A 30 -0.96 2.42 -6.04
N LEU A 31 -0.28 2.87 -4.99
CA LEU A 31 -0.89 3.64 -3.91
C LEU A 31 -1.44 4.98 -4.45
N ASN A 32 -0.64 5.68 -5.25
CA ASN A 32 -1.03 6.92 -5.91
C ASN A 32 -2.24 6.76 -6.84
N LYS A 33 -2.28 5.68 -7.65
CA LYS A 33 -3.45 5.38 -8.49
C LYS A 33 -4.72 5.19 -7.66
N GLN A 34 -4.60 4.58 -6.48
CA GLN A 34 -5.74 4.34 -5.61
C GLN A 34 -6.17 5.59 -4.83
N TRP A 35 -5.24 6.47 -4.51
CA TRP A 35 -5.54 7.78 -3.95
C TRP A 35 -6.42 8.62 -4.88
N THR A 36 -6.13 8.62 -6.20
CA THR A 36 -6.97 9.30 -7.19
C THR A 36 -8.42 8.80 -7.23
N GLN A 37 -8.68 7.54 -6.87
CA GLN A 37 -10.04 6.99 -6.76
C GLN A 37 -10.76 7.40 -5.46
N VAL A 38 -10.03 7.89 -4.46
CA VAL A 38 -10.60 8.35 -3.19
C VAL A 38 -10.88 9.86 -3.24
N GLU A 39 -10.10 10.61 -4.02
CA GLU A 39 -10.29 12.06 -4.20
C GLU A 39 -11.38 12.45 -5.23
N GLY A 40 -11.83 11.52 -6.07
CA GLY A 40 -12.92 11.73 -7.04
C GLY A 40 -14.28 11.28 -6.52
#